data_AF-A0A090STF5-F1
#
_entry.id   AF-A0A090STF5-F1
#
_cell.length_a   1.000
_cell.length_b   1.000
_cell.length_c   1.000
_cell.angle_alpha   90.00
_cell.angle_beta   90.00
_cell.angle_gamma   90.00
#
_symmetry.space_group_name_H-M   'P 1'
#
loop_
_entity.id
_entity.type
_entity.pdbx_description
1 polymer ?
#
loop_
_entity_poly.entity_id
_entity_poly.type
_entity_poly.pdbx_seq_one_letter_code
_entity_poly.pdbx_strand_id
1 'polypeptide(L)'
;MPSVEQTQPLISHLLELRNRLLRAIVAVLVVFLALVYFSGDIYDFVSKPLVERLPEGATMIATDVASPFFTPLKLTLIASVFVAVPFILYQVWAFVAPGLYKHEKRLVMPLMFSSSLLFYCGVAFAYFVVFPLVFGFFTAISLGGVEFATDISSYLDFVLALFLAFGIAFEVPVAIILLCWTGATDVDSLKQKRPYIVVGGVCRGYAIDPS
;
A
#
# COMPACT_ATOMS: atom_id res chain seq x y z
N MET A 1 -15.15 3.98 42.31
CA MET A 1 -16.03 3.68 41.16
C MET A 1 -15.55 4.54 39.99
N PRO A 2 -14.81 3.99 39.00
CA PRO A 2 -14.44 4.74 37.81
C PRO A 2 -15.72 5.07 37.03
N SER A 3 -15.86 6.34 36.66
CA SER A 3 -17.08 6.97 36.17
C SER A 3 -17.48 6.54 34.75
N VAL A 4 -18.78 6.31 34.58
CA VAL A 4 -19.51 5.99 33.32
C VAL A 4 -19.21 6.99 32.18
N GLU A 5 -18.68 8.18 32.47
CA GLU A 5 -18.26 9.17 31.49
C GLU A 5 -17.06 8.74 30.61
N GLN A 6 -16.18 7.82 31.03
CA GLN A 6 -15.05 7.38 30.20
C GLN A 6 -15.40 6.24 29.20
N THR A 7 -16.51 5.55 29.39
CA THR A 7 -16.94 4.49 28.46
C THR A 7 -17.56 5.08 27.17
N GLN A 8 -18.21 6.25 27.26
CA GLN A 8 -18.79 6.96 26.11
C GLN A 8 -17.76 7.52 25.09
N PRO A 9 -16.60 8.09 25.46
CA PRO A 9 -15.61 8.60 24.51
C PRO A 9 -14.88 7.49 23.74
N LEU A 10 -14.59 6.34 24.35
CA LEU A 10 -13.96 5.22 23.63
C LEU A 10 -14.92 4.58 22.63
N ILE A 11 -16.19 4.37 23.02
CA ILE A 11 -17.20 3.82 22.12
C ILE A 11 -17.45 4.77 20.94
N SER A 12 -17.54 6.09 21.18
CA SER A 12 -17.72 7.07 20.10
C SER A 12 -16.53 7.11 19.14
N HIS A 13 -15.28 7.03 19.65
CA HIS A 13 -14.08 6.99 18.80
C HIS A 13 -14.02 5.70 17.96
N LEU A 14 -14.40 4.55 18.52
CA LEU A 14 -14.48 3.29 17.77
C LEU A 14 -15.59 3.31 16.70
N LEU A 15 -16.74 3.92 17.00
CA LEU A 15 -17.82 4.11 16.03
C LEU A 15 -17.41 5.03 14.88
N GLU A 16 -16.62 6.05 15.19
CA GLU A 16 -16.06 6.95 14.18
C GLU A 16 -15.08 6.21 13.26
N LEU A 17 -14.15 5.43 13.82
CA LEU A 17 -13.23 4.56 13.05
C LEU A 17 -14.01 3.65 12.10
N ARG A 18 -15.03 2.94 12.61
CA ARG A 18 -15.86 2.03 11.81
C ARG A 18 -16.51 2.76 10.63
N ASN A 19 -17.14 3.90 10.89
CA ASN A 19 -17.84 4.64 9.84
C ASN A 19 -16.87 5.17 8.77
N ARG A 20 -15.66 5.59 9.16
CA ARG A 20 -14.62 6.05 8.23
C ARG A 20 -14.04 4.90 7.41
N LEU A 21 -13.78 3.76 8.05
CA LEU A 21 -13.35 2.54 7.37
C LEU A 21 -14.39 2.10 6.33
N LEU A 22 -15.67 2.10 6.68
CA LEU A 22 -16.76 1.79 5.73
C LEU A 22 -16.78 2.77 4.55
N ARG A 23 -16.60 4.07 4.78
CA ARG A 23 -16.54 5.06 3.70
C ARG A 23 -15.34 4.82 2.78
N ALA A 24 -14.18 4.47 3.33
CA ALA A 24 -12.99 4.13 2.55
C ALA A 24 -13.22 2.88 1.69
N ILE A 25 -13.81 1.82 2.27
CA ILE A 25 -14.18 0.60 1.54
C ILE A 25 -15.19 0.92 0.43
N VAL A 26 -16.23 1.69 0.71
CA VAL A 26 -17.23 2.10 -0.29
C VAL A 26 -16.59 2.90 -1.41
N ALA A 27 -15.66 3.81 -1.12
CA ALA A 27 -14.94 4.56 -2.14
C ALA A 27 -14.13 3.64 -3.06
N VAL A 28 -13.40 2.68 -2.50
CA VAL A 28 -12.67 1.66 -3.28
C VAL A 28 -13.65 0.86 -4.15
N LEU A 29 -14.78 0.40 -3.59
CA LEU A 29 -15.78 -0.36 -4.34
C LEU A 29 -16.42 0.45 -5.47
N VAL A 30 -16.70 1.73 -5.25
CA VAL A 30 -17.24 2.62 -6.30
C VAL A 30 -16.24 2.77 -7.44
N VAL A 31 -14.96 3.00 -7.13
CA VAL A 31 -13.90 3.07 -8.15
C VAL A 31 -13.73 1.72 -8.85
N PHE A 32 -13.76 0.62 -8.11
CA PHE A 32 -13.68 -0.73 -8.66
C PHE A 32 -14.81 -1.01 -9.64
N LEU A 33 -16.07 -0.74 -9.28
CA LEU A 33 -17.22 -0.94 -10.15
C LEU A 33 -17.15 -0.08 -11.42
N ALA A 34 -16.53 1.10 -11.36
CA ALA A 34 -16.28 1.93 -12.53
C ALA A 34 -15.17 1.38 -13.44
N LEU A 35 -14.15 0.73 -12.86
CA LEU A 35 -12.99 0.21 -13.59
C LEU A 35 -13.12 -1.25 -14.04
N VAL A 36 -13.97 -2.07 -13.40
CA VAL A 36 -14.05 -3.52 -13.63
C VAL A 36 -14.42 -3.89 -15.07
N TYR A 37 -15.24 -3.06 -15.73
CA TYR A 37 -15.57 -3.23 -17.14
C TYR A 37 -14.34 -3.15 -18.05
N PHE A 38 -13.35 -2.35 -17.67
CA PHE A 38 -12.08 -2.15 -18.37
C PHE A 38 -10.95 -3.06 -17.85
N SER A 39 -11.27 -4.08 -17.05
CA SER A 39 -10.25 -4.91 -16.39
C SER A 39 -9.27 -5.58 -17.35
N GLY A 40 -9.72 -5.98 -18.54
CA GLY A 40 -8.85 -6.49 -19.61
C GLY A 40 -7.86 -5.44 -20.12
N ASP A 41 -8.34 -4.24 -20.42
CA ASP A 41 -7.49 -3.14 -20.91
C ASP A 41 -6.46 -2.69 -19.85
N ILE A 42 -6.89 -2.61 -18.58
CA ILE A 42 -6.00 -2.27 -17.47
C ILE A 42 -4.92 -3.35 -17.31
N TYR A 43 -5.29 -4.62 -17.40
CA TYR A 43 -4.35 -5.73 -17.36
C TYR A 43 -3.34 -5.67 -18.51
N ASP A 44 -3.76 -5.42 -19.74
CA ASP A 44 -2.86 -5.28 -20.89
C ASP A 44 -1.93 -4.07 -20.73
N PHE A 45 -2.44 -2.96 -20.18
CA PHE A 45 -1.66 -1.76 -19.94
C PHE A 45 -0.59 -1.95 -18.88
N VAL A 46 -0.95 -2.60 -17.76
CA VAL A 46 -0.02 -2.83 -16.64
C VAL A 46 0.94 -3.98 -16.93
N SER A 47 0.51 -5.03 -17.64
CA SER A 47 1.36 -6.18 -17.95
C SER A 47 2.42 -5.85 -19.00
N LYS A 48 2.14 -5.05 -20.04
CA LYS A 48 3.12 -4.68 -21.08
C LYS A 48 4.50 -4.26 -20.56
N PRO A 49 4.64 -3.22 -19.70
CA PRO A 49 5.94 -2.79 -19.21
C PRO A 49 6.61 -3.82 -18.29
N LEU A 50 5.81 -4.69 -17.67
CA LEU A 50 6.30 -5.76 -16.81
C LEU A 50 6.86 -6.92 -17.64
N VAL A 51 6.23 -7.21 -18.79
CA VAL A 51 6.64 -8.22 -19.76
C VAL A 51 7.85 -7.79 -20.56
N GLU A 52 7.93 -6.52 -20.97
CA GLU A 52 9.10 -5.96 -21.66
C GLU A 52 10.38 -5.99 -20.81
N ARG A 53 10.24 -6.17 -19.49
CA ARG A 53 11.35 -6.28 -18.53
C ARG A 53 11.70 -7.73 -18.20
N LEU A 54 11.00 -8.71 -18.77
CA LEU A 54 11.37 -10.12 -18.67
C LEU A 54 12.57 -10.44 -19.57
N PRO A 55 13.45 -11.38 -19.18
CA PRO A 55 14.54 -11.85 -20.03
C PRO A 55 14.01 -12.47 -21.33
N GLU A 56 14.74 -12.25 -22.44
CA GLU A 56 14.38 -12.79 -23.77
C GLU A 56 14.19 -14.32 -23.69
N GLY A 57 12.98 -14.79 -24.01
CA GLY A 57 12.61 -16.22 -23.95
C GLY A 57 11.64 -16.61 -22.83
N ALA A 58 11.34 -15.72 -21.88
CA ALA A 58 10.32 -15.99 -20.86
C ALA A 58 8.91 -15.95 -21.47
N THR A 59 8.26 -17.11 -21.59
CA THR A 59 6.84 -17.19 -21.95
C THR A 59 5.99 -17.16 -20.69
N MET A 60 4.98 -16.29 -20.66
CA MET A 60 4.02 -16.26 -19.57
C MET A 60 3.08 -17.46 -19.68
N ILE A 61 3.13 -18.34 -18.70
CA ILE A 61 2.24 -19.50 -18.61
C ILE A 61 1.25 -19.21 -17.47
N ALA A 62 -0.04 -19.37 -17.74
CA ALA A 62 -1.05 -19.46 -16.69
C ALA A 62 -1.07 -20.90 -16.19
N THR A 63 -0.55 -21.12 -14.98
CA THR A 63 -0.48 -22.47 -14.39
C THR A 63 -1.85 -22.95 -13.89
N ASP A 64 -2.73 -22.02 -13.52
CA ASP A 64 -4.08 -22.28 -13.03
C ASP A 64 -5.16 -21.97 -14.07
N VAL A 65 -6.17 -22.84 -14.16
CA VAL A 65 -7.30 -22.73 -15.12
C VAL A 65 -8.13 -21.46 -14.88
N ALA A 66 -8.18 -20.99 -13.63
CA ALA A 66 -8.95 -19.81 -13.25
C ALA A 66 -8.15 -18.49 -13.31
N SER A 67 -6.83 -18.54 -13.47
CA SER A 67 -5.95 -17.36 -13.52
C SER A 67 -6.37 -16.33 -14.57
N PRO A 68 -6.72 -16.70 -15.82
CA PRO A 68 -7.14 -15.73 -16.83
C PRO A 68 -8.39 -14.92 -16.44
N PHE A 69 -9.24 -15.45 -15.55
CA PHE A 69 -10.43 -14.77 -15.05
C PHE A 69 -10.14 -13.92 -13.81
N PHE A 70 -9.41 -14.46 -12.83
CA PHE A 70 -9.19 -13.77 -11.54
C PHE A 70 -8.09 -12.72 -11.59
N THR A 71 -7.09 -12.86 -12.46
CA THR A 71 -5.94 -11.96 -12.49
C THR A 71 -6.31 -10.53 -12.90
N PRO A 72 -7.06 -10.31 -14.00
CA PRO A 72 -7.53 -8.96 -14.36
C PRO A 72 -8.44 -8.34 -13.28
N LEU A 73 -9.29 -9.16 -12.64
CA LEU A 73 -10.19 -8.73 -11.58
C LEU A 73 -9.40 -8.26 -10.34
N LYS A 74 -8.43 -9.05 -9.89
CA LYS A 74 -7.56 -8.74 -8.74
C LYS A 74 -6.72 -7.49 -9.01
N LEU A 75 -6.15 -7.40 -10.21
CA LEU A 75 -5.38 -6.24 -10.64
C LEU A 75 -6.23 -4.97 -10.62
N THR A 76 -7.46 -5.05 -11.13
CA THR A 76 -8.40 -3.91 -11.13
C THR A 76 -8.81 -3.52 -9.72
N LEU A 77 -9.01 -4.50 -8.82
CA LEU A 77 -9.27 -4.24 -7.40
C LEU A 77 -8.10 -3.48 -6.75
N ILE A 78 -6.87 -3.93 -6.97
CA ILE A 78 -5.71 -3.23 -6.41
C ILE A 78 -5.55 -1.85 -7.05
N ALA A 79 -5.69 -1.70 -8.36
CA ALA A 79 -5.67 -0.40 -9.05
C ALA A 79 -6.73 0.56 -8.50
N SER A 80 -7.92 0.06 -8.18
CA SER A 80 -8.97 0.88 -7.56
C SER A 80 -8.57 1.40 -6.18
N VAL A 81 -7.80 0.63 -5.41
CA VAL A 81 -7.21 1.10 -4.14
C VAL A 81 -6.24 2.25 -4.41
N PHE A 82 -5.33 2.12 -5.38
CA PHE A 82 -4.37 3.18 -5.75
C PHE A 82 -5.05 4.49 -6.15
N VAL A 83 -6.16 4.42 -6.89
CA VAL A 83 -6.96 5.58 -7.28
C VAL A 83 -7.73 6.15 -6.07
N ALA A 84 -8.20 5.30 -5.16
CA ALA A 84 -8.93 5.72 -3.96
C ALA A 84 -8.02 6.26 -2.83
N VAL A 85 -6.69 6.11 -2.92
CA VAL A 85 -5.75 6.52 -1.86
C VAL A 85 -5.95 7.95 -1.35
N PRO A 86 -6.12 9.00 -2.19
CA PRO A 86 -6.33 10.35 -1.69
C PRO A 86 -7.55 10.46 -0.76
N PHE A 87 -8.62 9.71 -1.09
CA PHE A 87 -9.82 9.65 -0.26
C PHE A 87 -9.61 8.79 1.00
N ILE A 88 -8.90 7.67 0.90
CA ILE A 88 -8.54 6.83 2.06
C ILE A 88 -7.73 7.64 3.06
N LEU A 89 -6.68 8.33 2.59
CA LEU A 89 -5.84 9.21 3.41
C LEU A 89 -6.67 10.33 4.03
N TYR A 90 -7.58 10.96 3.27
CA TYR A 90 -8.51 11.94 3.84
C TYR A 90 -9.33 11.37 5.01
N GLN A 91 -9.88 10.15 4.89
CA GLN A 91 -10.64 9.53 5.98
C GLN A 91 -9.79 9.25 7.21
N VAL A 92 -8.55 8.79 7.01
CA VAL A 92 -7.55 8.57 8.08
C VAL A 92 -7.20 9.90 8.75
N TRP A 93 -6.89 10.93 7.99
CA TRP A 93 -6.55 12.26 8.51
C TRP A 93 -7.70 12.87 9.29
N ALA A 94 -8.90 12.81 8.75
CA ALA A 94 -10.05 13.38 9.42
C ALA A 94 -10.39 12.61 10.71
N PHE A 95 -9.96 11.34 10.89
CA PHE A 95 -10.08 10.59 12.15
C PHE A 95 -9.11 11.10 13.21
N VAL A 96 -7.90 11.47 12.80
CA VAL A 96 -6.88 12.01 13.70
C VAL A 96 -7.13 13.48 14.02
N ALA A 97 -7.63 14.26 13.07
CA ALA A 97 -7.91 15.69 13.20
C ALA A 97 -8.68 16.14 14.46
N PRO A 98 -9.68 15.40 15.00
CA PRO A 98 -10.33 15.77 16.27
C PRO A 98 -9.41 15.67 17.49
N GLY A 99 -8.35 14.86 17.46
CA GLY A 99 -7.34 14.77 18.51
C GLY A 99 -6.27 15.87 18.47
N LEU A 100 -6.25 16.69 17.41
CA LEU A 100 -5.27 17.76 17.21
C LEU A 100 -5.76 19.10 17.77
N TYR A 101 -4.86 19.91 18.32
CA TYR A 101 -5.19 21.23 18.87
C TYR A 101 -5.80 22.13 17.77
N LYS A 102 -6.77 22.98 18.14
CA LYS A 102 -7.52 23.83 17.20
C LYS A 102 -6.63 24.72 16.30
N HIS A 103 -5.41 25.04 16.76
CA HIS A 103 -4.43 25.84 16.02
C HIS A 103 -3.66 25.04 14.96
N GLU A 104 -3.59 23.70 15.08
CA GLU A 104 -2.82 22.82 14.21
C GLU A 104 -3.63 22.28 13.03
N LYS A 105 -4.97 22.44 13.06
CA LYS A 105 -5.86 21.99 11.97
C LYS A 105 -5.51 22.57 10.60
N ARG A 106 -4.85 23.74 10.54
CA ARG A 106 -4.41 24.35 9.28
C ARG A 106 -3.23 23.61 8.64
N LEU A 107 -2.39 22.95 9.44
CA LEU A 107 -1.24 22.17 8.97
C LEU A 107 -1.63 20.76 8.51
N VAL A 108 -2.80 20.27 8.91
CA VAL A 108 -3.33 18.97 8.46
C VAL A 108 -3.57 18.95 6.95
N MET A 109 -4.06 20.05 6.38
CA MET A 109 -4.40 20.10 4.96
C MET A 109 -3.18 20.01 4.01
N PRO A 110 -2.10 20.79 4.19
CA PRO A 110 -0.88 20.60 3.38
C PRO A 110 -0.21 19.24 3.65
N LEU A 111 -0.30 18.72 4.87
CA LEU A 111 0.26 17.42 5.22
C LEU A 111 -0.50 16.27 4.55
N MET A 112 -1.83 16.34 4.45
CA MET A 112 -2.65 15.37 3.71
C MET A 112 -2.37 15.37 2.20
N PHE A 113 -2.13 16.56 1.62
CA PHE A 113 -1.74 16.66 0.22
C PHE A 113 -0.33 16.09 0.02
N SER A 114 0.61 16.43 0.91
CA SER A 114 1.97 15.89 0.90
C SER A 114 1.98 14.38 1.08
N SER A 115 1.12 13.81 1.93
CA SER A 115 1.03 12.37 2.15
C SER A 115 0.59 11.66 0.87
N SER A 116 -0.50 12.14 0.27
CA SER A 116 -0.99 11.60 -1.02
C SER A 116 0.09 11.64 -2.10
N LEU A 117 0.83 12.76 -2.21
CA LEU A 117 1.95 12.88 -3.14
C LEU A 117 3.06 11.88 -2.81
N LEU A 118 3.40 11.75 -1.53
CA LEU A 118 4.47 10.87 -1.04
C LEU A 118 4.15 9.39 -1.27
N PHE A 119 2.89 8.99 -1.13
CA PHE A 119 2.43 7.66 -1.52
C PHE A 119 2.69 7.38 -3.01
N TYR A 120 2.27 8.28 -3.91
CA TYR A 120 2.53 8.11 -5.35
C TYR A 120 4.02 8.16 -5.68
N CYS A 121 4.81 8.98 -4.97
CA CYS A 121 6.27 8.95 -5.06
C CYS A 121 6.84 7.60 -4.61
N GLY A 122 6.29 6.98 -3.57
CA GLY A 122 6.68 5.63 -3.11
C GLY A 122 6.39 4.56 -4.15
N VAL A 123 5.23 4.62 -4.79
CA VAL A 123 4.86 3.74 -5.91
C VAL A 123 5.79 3.94 -7.11
N ALA A 124 6.06 5.20 -7.47
CA ALA A 124 7.01 5.52 -8.54
C ALA A 124 8.42 5.02 -8.20
N PHE A 125 8.89 5.19 -6.96
CA PHE A 125 10.17 4.67 -6.50
C PHE A 125 10.24 3.15 -6.60
N ALA A 126 9.17 2.45 -6.22
CA ALA A 126 9.07 1.01 -6.36
C ALA A 126 9.19 0.58 -7.82
N TYR A 127 8.48 1.25 -8.74
CA TYR A 127 8.49 0.94 -10.17
C TYR A 127 9.83 1.26 -10.86
N PHE A 128 10.43 2.42 -10.58
CA PHE A 128 11.62 2.89 -11.31
C PHE A 128 12.95 2.43 -10.70
N VAL A 129 13.00 2.15 -9.39
CA VAL A 129 14.27 1.85 -8.69
C VAL A 129 14.29 0.43 -8.14
N VAL A 130 13.29 0.08 -7.34
CA VAL A 130 13.30 -1.20 -6.61
C VAL A 130 13.04 -2.37 -7.56
N PHE A 131 12.06 -2.21 -8.44
CA PHE A 131 11.66 -3.25 -9.37
C PHE A 131 12.81 -3.68 -10.30
N PRO A 132 13.54 -2.77 -11.01
CA PRO A 132 14.72 -3.16 -11.77
C PRO A 132 15.84 -3.80 -10.93
N LEU A 133 16.01 -3.35 -9.68
CA LEU A 133 17.03 -3.89 -8.78
C LEU A 133 16.74 -5.35 -8.40
N VAL A 134 15.49 -5.66 -8.05
CA VAL A 134 15.05 -7.02 -7.70
C VAL A 134 15.17 -7.96 -8.89
N PHE A 135 14.74 -7.54 -10.08
CA PHE A 135 14.87 -8.34 -11.29
C PHE A 135 16.33 -8.54 -11.72
N GLY A 136 17.14 -7.48 -11.63
CA GLY A 136 18.58 -7.59 -11.85
C GLY A 136 19.24 -8.60 -10.90
N PHE A 137 18.81 -8.65 -9.64
CA PHE A 137 19.28 -9.64 -8.68
C PHE A 137 18.84 -11.07 -9.02
N PHE A 138 17.57 -11.29 -9.40
CA PHE A 138 17.08 -12.62 -9.79
C PHE A 138 17.81 -13.18 -11.01
N THR A 139 18.05 -12.35 -12.03
CA THR A 139 18.81 -12.76 -13.22
C THR A 139 20.30 -13.01 -12.94
N ALA A 140 20.89 -12.31 -11.96
CA ALA A 140 22.28 -12.51 -11.56
C ALA A 140 22.50 -13.82 -10.79
N ILE A 141 21.47 -14.31 -10.07
CA ILE A 141 21.53 -15.55 -9.28
C ILE A 141 21.17 -16.78 -10.10
N SER A 142 20.48 -16.63 -11.23
CA SER A 142 20.24 -17.74 -12.18
C SER A 142 21.52 -18.14 -12.92
N LEU A 143 22.44 -18.76 -12.18
CA LEU A 143 23.59 -19.48 -12.71
C LEU A 143 23.10 -20.78 -13.34
N GLY A 144 22.92 -20.76 -14.67
CA GLY A 144 22.89 -21.96 -15.50
C GLY A 144 21.52 -22.61 -15.69
N GLY A 145 20.82 -22.23 -16.75
CA GLY A 145 19.96 -23.15 -17.51
C GLY A 145 18.55 -23.42 -17.00
N VAL A 146 18.06 -22.71 -15.99
CA VAL A 146 16.64 -22.74 -15.62
C VAL A 146 15.93 -21.60 -16.34
N GLU A 147 15.08 -21.94 -17.32
CA GLU A 147 14.18 -20.96 -17.95
C GLU A 147 13.22 -20.41 -16.89
N PHE A 148 13.13 -19.08 -16.80
CA PHE A 148 12.15 -18.41 -15.94
C PHE A 148 10.73 -18.60 -16.51
N ALA A 149 10.13 -19.76 -16.27
CA ALA A 149 8.70 -19.97 -16.44
C ALA A 149 7.97 -19.36 -15.24
N THR A 150 8.01 -18.03 -15.11
CA THR A 150 7.26 -17.33 -14.07
C THR A 150 5.78 -17.32 -14.40
N ASP A 151 4.97 -17.85 -13.49
CA ASP A 151 3.53 -17.70 -13.53
C ASP A 151 3.16 -16.20 -13.45
N ILE A 152 2.34 -15.76 -14.39
CA ILE A 152 1.98 -14.35 -14.54
C ILE A 152 1.18 -13.82 -13.35
N SER A 153 0.37 -14.66 -12.71
CA SER A 153 -0.44 -14.27 -11.58
C SER A 153 0.46 -14.05 -10.36
N SER A 154 1.39 -14.99 -10.10
CA SER A 154 2.39 -14.84 -9.03
C SER A 154 3.29 -13.63 -9.24
N TYR A 155 3.69 -13.38 -10.48
CA TYR A 155 4.48 -12.21 -10.84
C TYR A 155 3.72 -10.90 -10.56
N LEU A 156 2.49 -10.79 -11.04
CA LEU A 156 1.67 -9.59 -10.83
C LEU A 156 1.39 -9.38 -9.35
N ASP A 157 1.15 -10.46 -8.62
CA ASP A 157 0.94 -10.42 -7.18
C ASP A 157 2.16 -9.85 -6.44
N PHE A 158 3.36 -10.31 -6.80
CA PHE A 158 4.60 -9.79 -6.24
C PHE A 158 4.75 -8.29 -6.53
N VAL A 159 4.56 -7.87 -7.78
CA VAL A 159 4.73 -6.47 -8.19
C VAL A 159 3.69 -5.55 -7.52
N LEU A 160 2.43 -5.98 -7.48
CA LEU A 160 1.36 -5.22 -6.85
C LEU A 160 1.57 -5.12 -5.33
N ALA A 161 2.01 -6.21 -4.69
CA ALA A 161 2.37 -6.21 -3.28
C ALA A 161 3.56 -5.27 -3.01
N LEU A 162 4.58 -5.28 -3.87
CA LEU A 162 5.73 -4.39 -3.79
C LEU A 162 5.30 -2.91 -3.86
N PHE A 163 4.47 -2.54 -4.84
CA PHE A 163 4.00 -1.16 -4.98
C PHE A 163 3.18 -0.71 -3.77
N LEU A 164 2.31 -1.59 -3.27
CA LEU A 164 1.51 -1.29 -2.08
C LEU A 164 2.40 -1.13 -0.85
N ALA A 165 3.38 -2.03 -0.66
CA ALA A 165 4.31 -2.00 0.46
C ALA A 165 5.14 -0.71 0.46
N PHE A 166 5.71 -0.33 -0.68
CA PHE A 166 6.49 0.91 -0.80
C PHE A 166 5.63 2.17 -0.70
N GLY A 167 4.43 2.18 -1.28
CA GLY A 167 3.48 3.28 -1.10
C GLY A 167 3.15 3.51 0.37
N ILE A 168 2.84 2.45 1.12
CA ILE A 168 2.58 2.53 2.57
C ILE A 168 3.86 2.87 3.35
N ALA A 169 5.03 2.34 2.97
CA ALA A 169 6.29 2.65 3.63
C ALA A 169 6.65 4.13 3.54
N PHE A 170 6.32 4.76 2.42
CA PHE A 170 6.51 6.20 2.21
C PHE A 170 5.55 7.05 3.04
N GLU A 171 4.48 6.47 3.61
CA GLU A 171 3.61 7.15 4.58
C GLU A 171 4.12 7.08 6.02
N VAL A 172 5.13 6.25 6.31
CA VAL A 172 5.72 6.13 7.66
C VAL A 172 6.27 7.45 8.20
N PRO A 173 7.01 8.27 7.42
CA PRO A 173 7.48 9.59 7.89
C PRO A 173 6.33 10.50 8.30
N VAL A 174 5.24 10.49 7.53
CA VAL A 174 4.04 11.29 7.80
C VAL A 174 3.37 10.81 9.09
N ALA A 175 3.24 9.49 9.26
CA ALA A 175 2.72 8.90 10.49
C ALA A 175 3.58 9.25 11.72
N ILE A 176 4.91 9.27 11.58
CA ILE A 176 5.84 9.67 12.65
C ILE A 176 5.63 11.14 13.05
N ILE A 177 5.57 12.06 12.08
CA ILE A 177 5.34 13.49 12.34
C ILE A 177 4.03 13.68 13.13
N LEU A 178 2.98 12.97 12.70
CA LEU A 178 1.67 12.98 13.34
C LEU A 178 1.74 12.49 14.80
N LEU A 179 2.41 11.35 15.05
CA LEU A 179 2.56 10.80 16.41
C LEU A 179 3.34 11.72 17.35
N CYS A 180 4.36 12.41 16.83
CA CYS A 180 5.11 13.42 17.58
C CYS A 180 4.26 14.64 17.91
N TRP A 181 3.43 15.11 16.96
CA TRP A 181 2.53 16.25 17.19
C TRP A 181 1.42 15.95 18.18
N THR A 182 0.83 14.75 18.15
CA THR A 182 -0.19 14.36 19.13
C THR A 182 0.36 14.13 20.54
N GLY A 183 1.68 14.25 20.74
CA GLY A 183 2.35 13.95 22.01
C GLY A 183 2.31 12.47 22.39
N ALA A 184 1.97 11.59 21.45
CA ALA A 184 1.87 10.15 21.67
C ALA A 184 3.26 9.50 21.74
N THR A 185 4.28 10.14 21.15
CA THR A 185 5.67 9.68 21.20
C THR A 185 6.63 10.86 21.07
N ASP A 186 7.76 10.81 21.76
CA ASP A 186 8.82 11.82 21.68
C ASP A 186 9.94 11.42 20.70
N VAL A 187 10.61 12.39 20.09
CA VAL A 187 11.64 12.19 19.04
C VAL A 187 12.78 11.31 19.56
N ASP A 188 13.14 11.45 20.83
CA ASP A 188 14.20 10.66 21.46
C ASP A 188 13.78 9.21 21.76
N SER A 189 12.48 8.96 21.99
CA SER A 189 11.94 7.59 22.10
C SER A 189 11.93 6.86 20.74
N LEU A 190 11.72 7.58 19.63
CA LEU A 190 11.79 7.00 18.28
C LEU A 190 13.23 6.70 17.84
N LYS A 191 14.20 7.53 18.24
CA LYS A 191 15.63 7.24 18.00
C LYS A 191 16.06 5.92 18.67
N GLN A 192 15.59 5.63 19.88
CA GLN A 192 15.87 4.35 20.55
C GLN A 192 15.14 3.16 19.91
N LYS A 193 14.00 3.37 19.24
CA LYS A 193 13.21 2.32 18.60
C LYS A 193 13.54 2.05 17.13
N ARG A 194 14.54 2.74 16.54
CA ARG A 194 15.05 2.47 15.18
C ARG A 194 15.24 0.97 14.86
N PRO A 195 15.79 0.13 15.77
CA PRO A 195 15.93 -1.30 15.50
C PRO A 195 14.60 -2.05 15.34
N TYR A 196 13.55 -1.65 16.07
CA TYR A 196 12.25 -2.34 16.05
C TYR A 196 11.43 -2.06 14.79
N ILE A 197 11.60 -0.88 14.17
CA ILE A 197 10.95 -0.54 12.89
C ILE A 197 11.55 -1.38 11.75
N VAL A 198 12.88 -1.57 11.79
CA VAL A 198 13.58 -2.46 10.84
C VAL A 198 13.13 -3.90 11.03
N VAL A 199 13.05 -4.40 12.27
CA VAL A 199 12.59 -5.77 12.55
C VAL A 199 11.12 -5.96 12.15
N GLY A 200 10.23 -5.00 12.43
CA GLY A 200 8.83 -5.07 12.03
C GLY A 200 8.63 -5.06 10.51
N GLY A 201 9.43 -4.27 9.79
CA GLY A 201 9.46 -4.26 8.32
C GLY A 201 9.95 -5.59 7.75
N VAL A 202 11.01 -6.18 8.33
CA VAL A 202 11.54 -7.49 7.95
C VAL A 202 10.52 -8.60 8.20
N CYS A 203 9.87 -8.63 9.37
CA CYS A 203 8.85 -9.64 9.68
C CYS A 203 7.61 -9.53 8.78
N ARG A 204 7.23 -8.32 8.35
CA ARG A 204 6.10 -8.13 7.44
C ARG A 204 6.47 -8.46 6.00
N GLY A 205 7.70 -8.18 5.58
CA GLY A 205 8.26 -8.71 4.33
C GLY A 205 8.23 -10.24 4.28
N TYR A 206 8.65 -10.89 5.37
CA TYR A 206 8.61 -12.36 5.52
C TYR A 206 7.19 -12.95 5.60
N ALA A 207 6.18 -12.15 5.95
CA ALA A 207 4.78 -12.59 5.97
C ALA A 207 4.08 -12.40 4.61
N ILE A 208 4.61 -11.51 3.76
CA ILE A 208 4.13 -11.26 2.40
C ILE A 208 4.75 -12.25 1.41
N ASP A 209 5.90 -12.85 1.76
CA ASP A 209 6.58 -13.89 0.97
C ASP A 209 6.76 -15.17 1.83
N PRO A 210 5.86 -16.17 1.75
CA PRO A 210 5.98 -17.43 2.50
C PRO A 210 6.93 -18.44 1.83
N SER A 211 7.77 -18.01 0.88
CA SER A 211 8.67 -18.87 0.09
C SER A 211 10.10 -18.84 0.59
#